data_AF-A0AAV1YYY5-F1
#
_entry.id   AF-A0AAV1YYY5-F1
#
_cell.length_a   1.000
_cell.length_b   1.000
_cell.length_c   1.000
_cell.angle_alpha   90.00
_cell.angle_beta   90.00
_cell.angle_gamma   90.00
#
_symmetry.space_group_name_H-M   'P 1'
#
loop_
_entity.id
_entity.type
_entity.pdbx_description
1 polymer ?
#
loop_
_entity_poly.entity_id
_entity_poly.type
_entity_poly.pdbx_seq_one_letter_code
_entity_poly.pdbx_strand_id
1 'polypeptide(L)'
;MMTPVRFGTATLYLECVGLLLCFVGRSSGFGYYSHSESNHGDGTNKLLLILVDGCRWDYPDQDNTGLPGFRKLAENGVRAPYVTPIFPANSYPNLYTIMTGLYPESHGFVQNMMYDSHFGDFFLMGPNDTASVAHWWDSAEPLWITAEKKGLRSALYWWDGCQVEIRGVRPTFCRKYKYVGNAWPNVIDDTQEALLTALQLLENDEIQLVQIYYEPVDFSGHKHGPNSVERKKAVKDIDSLIDLAQTEMASRGLLNKVNMVVLSDHGMTSTDSRGLSVINLNQLIDIADIRYMVYYGATSMLLPYEGKLEKAVRILQQNV
;
A
#
# COMPACT_ATOMS: atom_id res chain seq x y z
N MET A 1 28.73 -41.76 -8.48
CA MET A 1 27.49 -42.38 -7.93
C MET A 1 26.97 -41.46 -6.85
N MET A 2 26.01 -40.61 -7.20
CA MET A 2 25.37 -39.67 -6.29
C MET A 2 24.00 -40.23 -5.91
N THR A 3 23.76 -40.36 -4.61
CA THR A 3 22.44 -40.60 -4.02
C THR A 3 21.63 -39.30 -4.05
N PRO A 4 20.37 -39.31 -4.49
CA PRO A 4 19.51 -38.13 -4.44
C PRO A 4 18.93 -37.95 -3.03
N VAL A 5 19.14 -36.78 -2.44
CA VAL A 5 18.42 -36.35 -1.24
C VAL A 5 17.10 -35.73 -1.68
N ARG A 6 15.98 -36.40 -1.36
CA ARG A 6 14.62 -35.88 -1.53
C ARG A 6 14.29 -34.93 -0.39
N PHE A 7 13.93 -33.69 -0.72
CA PHE A 7 13.12 -32.83 0.17
C PHE A 7 11.69 -32.75 -0.39
N GLY A 8 10.73 -32.83 0.55
CA GLY A 8 9.36 -33.24 0.31
C GLY A 8 8.54 -32.32 -0.60
N THR A 9 7.81 -32.97 -1.50
CA THR A 9 6.65 -32.43 -2.19
C THR A 9 5.50 -32.25 -1.20
N ALA A 10 5.15 -31.02 -0.87
CA ALA A 10 3.84 -30.72 -0.28
C ALA A 10 2.80 -30.79 -1.41
N THR A 11 2.10 -31.93 -1.49
CA THR A 11 0.95 -32.12 -2.36
C THR A 11 -0.20 -31.27 -1.84
N LEU A 12 -0.57 -30.24 -2.61
CA LEU A 12 -1.81 -29.49 -2.44
C LEU A 12 -2.98 -30.41 -2.79
N TYR A 13 -3.82 -30.78 -1.82
CA TYR A 13 -5.10 -31.42 -2.12
C TYR A 13 -6.10 -30.33 -2.54
N LEU A 14 -6.30 -30.19 -3.84
CA LEU A 14 -7.56 -29.67 -4.39
C LEU A 14 -8.61 -30.77 -4.24
N GLU A 15 -9.65 -30.54 -3.45
CA GLU A 15 -10.93 -31.21 -3.65
C GLU A 15 -12.03 -30.16 -3.87
N CYS A 16 -12.31 -29.91 -5.15
CA CYS A 16 -13.63 -29.49 -5.59
C CYS A 16 -14.53 -30.72 -5.64
N VAL A 17 -15.49 -30.84 -4.72
CA VAL A 17 -16.69 -31.64 -4.94
C VAL A 17 -17.88 -30.86 -4.40
N GLY A 18 -18.68 -30.32 -5.32
CA GLY A 18 -20.07 -29.98 -5.02
C GLY A 18 -20.93 -31.23 -5.11
N LEU A 19 -21.79 -31.47 -4.11
CA LEU A 19 -23.07 -32.14 -4.33
C LEU A 19 -24.06 -31.93 -3.17
N LEU A 20 -25.31 -31.75 -3.61
CA LEU A 20 -26.56 -31.51 -2.91
C LEU A 20 -26.87 -32.44 -1.71
N LEU A 21 -27.39 -31.81 -0.65
CA LEU A 21 -28.59 -32.11 0.17
C LEU A 21 -28.88 -33.55 0.65
N CYS A 22 -28.96 -33.70 1.98
CA CYS A 22 -30.15 -34.24 2.66
C CYS A 22 -30.20 -33.78 4.14
N PHE A 23 -31.27 -33.08 4.51
CA PHE A 23 -31.62 -32.62 5.86
C PHE A 23 -32.22 -33.74 6.72
N VAL A 24 -31.84 -33.82 8.00
CA VAL A 24 -32.75 -34.22 9.09
C VAL A 24 -32.56 -33.22 10.23
N GLY A 25 -33.63 -32.49 10.55
CA GLY A 25 -33.57 -31.23 11.28
C GLY A 25 -33.68 -31.29 12.80
N ARG A 26 -33.31 -30.16 13.42
CA ARG A 26 -34.14 -29.48 14.43
C ARG A 26 -33.74 -28.00 14.56
N SER A 27 -34.68 -27.13 14.16
CA SER A 27 -34.95 -25.78 14.68
C SER A 27 -33.83 -24.75 14.75
N SER A 28 -33.74 -23.87 13.74
CA SER A 28 -33.84 -22.40 13.89
C SER A 28 -33.99 -21.72 12.51
N GLY A 29 -35.01 -20.87 12.38
CA GLY A 29 -35.33 -19.93 11.29
C GLY A 29 -34.65 -20.08 9.92
N PHE A 30 -35.36 -20.66 8.95
CA PHE A 30 -35.09 -20.49 7.52
C PHE A 30 -35.55 -19.09 7.07
N GLY A 31 -34.61 -18.19 6.82
CA GLY A 31 -34.84 -17.04 5.95
C GLY A 31 -34.77 -17.51 4.50
N TYR A 32 -35.89 -17.43 3.78
CA TYR A 32 -35.91 -17.57 2.33
C TYR A 32 -35.01 -16.51 1.71
N TYR A 33 -34.06 -16.92 0.85
CA TYR A 33 -33.46 -16.01 -0.12
C TYR A 33 -34.56 -15.62 -1.12
N SER A 34 -35.30 -14.56 -0.81
CA SER A 34 -35.97 -13.81 -1.85
C SER A 34 -34.89 -13.10 -2.65
N HIS A 35 -34.82 -13.34 -3.95
CA HIS A 35 -34.34 -12.30 -4.87
C HIS A 35 -35.31 -11.13 -4.71
N SER A 36 -35.07 -10.29 -3.70
CA SER A 36 -35.39 -8.89 -3.85
C SER A 36 -34.43 -8.40 -4.90
N GLU A 37 -34.96 -7.98 -6.05
CA GLU A 37 -34.31 -6.90 -6.78
C GLU A 37 -34.05 -5.83 -5.73
N SER A 38 -32.80 -5.75 -5.26
CA SER A 38 -32.37 -4.58 -4.52
C SER A 38 -32.54 -3.48 -5.53
N ASN A 39 -33.62 -2.73 -5.39
CA ASN A 39 -33.73 -1.39 -5.90
C ASN A 39 -32.35 -0.78 -5.61
N HIS A 40 -31.53 -0.57 -6.63
CA HIS A 40 -30.23 0.08 -6.48
C HIS A 40 -30.58 1.50 -6.04
N GLY A 41 -30.86 1.67 -4.75
CA GLY A 41 -30.93 2.97 -4.12
C GLY A 41 -29.64 3.64 -4.51
N ASP A 42 -29.78 4.79 -5.17
CA ASP A 42 -28.75 5.70 -5.68
C ASP A 42 -27.48 5.67 -4.82
N GLY A 43 -26.69 4.62 -5.03
CA GLY A 43 -25.75 4.10 -4.04
C GLY A 43 -24.47 4.88 -4.10
N THR A 44 -23.78 5.00 -2.96
CA THR A 44 -22.53 5.76 -2.84
C THR A 44 -21.42 5.18 -3.72
N ASN A 45 -21.40 5.54 -5.01
CA ASN A 45 -20.42 5.07 -6.00
C ASN A 45 -19.12 5.88 -5.98
N LYS A 46 -18.95 6.75 -4.99
CA LYS A 46 -17.82 7.68 -4.86
C LYS A 46 -16.92 7.29 -3.70
N LEU A 47 -15.61 7.30 -3.93
CA LEU A 47 -14.60 6.94 -2.95
C LEU A 47 -13.53 8.04 -2.83
N LEU A 48 -13.29 8.49 -1.60
CA LEU A 48 -12.11 9.25 -1.21
C LEU A 48 -11.20 8.34 -0.39
N LEU A 49 -10.07 7.94 -0.95
CA LEU A 49 -9.04 7.16 -0.28
C LEU A 49 -7.87 8.06 0.11
N ILE A 50 -7.50 8.05 1.38
CA ILE A 50 -6.33 8.73 1.92
C ILE A 50 -5.37 7.67 2.45
N LEU A 51 -4.20 7.55 1.83
CA LEU A 51 -3.13 6.69 2.31
C LEU A 51 -2.12 7.53 3.10
N VAL A 52 -1.94 7.19 4.36
CA VAL A 52 -0.99 7.84 5.27
C VAL A 52 0.20 6.90 5.44
N ASP A 53 1.27 7.12 4.68
CA ASP A 53 2.43 6.23 4.61
C ASP A 53 3.07 6.07 6.01
N GLY A 54 3.46 4.85 6.35
CA GLY A 54 4.15 4.53 7.60
C GLY A 54 3.32 4.80 8.86
N CYS A 55 2.01 4.99 8.73
CA CYS A 55 1.11 5.22 9.86
C CYS A 55 0.83 3.90 10.59
N ARG A 56 1.68 3.61 11.58
CA ARG A 56 1.55 2.41 12.41
C ARG A 56 0.22 2.39 13.16
N TRP A 57 -0.33 1.18 13.34
CA TRP A 57 -1.66 0.92 13.90
C TRP A 57 -1.98 1.63 15.23
N ASP A 58 -0.97 1.88 16.06
CA ASP A 58 -1.13 2.51 17.38
C ASP A 58 -1.06 4.05 17.33
N TYR A 59 -0.60 4.66 16.23
CA TYR A 59 -0.43 6.10 16.14
C TYR A 59 -1.75 6.88 16.32
N PRO A 60 -2.89 6.46 15.74
CA PRO A 60 -4.17 7.11 15.98
C PRO A 60 -4.64 7.09 17.45
N ASP A 61 -4.09 6.20 18.28
CA ASP A 61 -4.48 6.05 19.71
C ASP A 61 -3.49 6.69 20.69
N GLN A 62 -2.33 7.16 20.22
CA GLN A 62 -1.27 7.63 21.10
C GLN A 62 -1.55 9.00 21.75
N ASP A 63 -2.52 9.77 21.25
CA ASP A 63 -2.90 11.07 21.79
C ASP A 63 -4.43 11.18 21.88
N ASN A 64 -4.98 10.53 22.92
CA ASN A 64 -6.43 10.41 23.15
C ASN A 64 -7.18 11.74 23.24
N THR A 65 -6.52 12.89 23.37
CA THR A 65 -7.16 14.22 23.31
C THR A 65 -6.77 15.02 22.08
N GLY A 66 -5.59 14.79 21.50
CA GLY A 66 -5.03 15.58 20.40
C GLY A 66 -5.31 15.09 18.97
N LEU A 67 -6.08 14.02 18.77
CA LEU A 67 -6.40 13.46 17.44
C LEU A 67 -7.92 13.34 17.17
N PRO A 68 -8.67 14.46 17.11
CA PRO A 68 -10.11 14.43 16.87
C PRO A 68 -10.53 13.86 15.51
N GLY A 69 -9.73 14.02 14.45
CA GLY A 69 -10.07 13.57 13.10
C GLY A 69 -10.20 12.05 13.01
N PHE A 70 -9.16 11.32 13.42
CA PHE A 70 -9.18 9.86 13.51
C PHE A 70 -10.25 9.36 14.47
N ARG A 71 -10.40 10.01 15.63
CA ARG A 71 -11.42 9.63 16.62
C ARG A 71 -12.83 9.72 16.04
N LYS A 72 -13.18 10.85 15.45
CA LYS A 72 -14.48 11.10 14.82
C LYS A 72 -14.75 10.12 13.69
N LEU A 73 -13.74 9.80 12.88
CA LEU A 73 -13.86 8.82 11.79
C LEU A 73 -14.14 7.41 12.33
N ALA A 74 -13.47 7.02 13.42
CA ALA A 74 -13.67 5.73 14.07
C ALA A 74 -15.02 5.63 14.79
N GLU A 75 -15.45 6.68 15.48
CA GLU A 75 -16.73 6.73 16.23
C GLU A 75 -17.95 6.73 15.31
N ASN A 76 -17.84 7.34 14.12
CA ASN A 76 -18.93 7.47 13.15
C ASN A 76 -18.80 6.51 11.95
N GLY A 77 -17.85 5.57 11.99
CA GLY A 77 -17.51 4.70 10.88
C GLY A 77 -17.13 3.28 11.30
N VAL A 78 -16.25 2.66 10.52
CA VAL A 78 -15.71 1.33 10.79
C VAL A 78 -14.21 1.42 10.94
N ARG A 79 -13.68 0.80 12.01
CA ARG A 79 -12.25 0.73 12.28
C ARG A 79 -11.82 -0.69 12.56
N ALA A 80 -10.83 -1.18 11.80
CA ALA A 80 -10.10 -2.39 12.14
C ALA A 80 -9.06 -2.08 13.25
N PRO A 81 -8.76 -3.02 14.17
CA PRO A 81 -7.72 -2.83 15.18
C PRO A 81 -6.33 -2.54 14.58
N TYR A 82 -6.03 -3.22 13.47
CA TYR A 82 -4.82 -3.03 12.66
C TYR A 82 -5.02 -3.69 11.30
N VAL A 83 -4.12 -3.39 10.36
CA VAL A 83 -3.99 -4.08 9.07
C VAL A 83 -2.62 -4.76 9.04
N THR A 84 -2.59 -6.02 8.61
CA THR A 84 -1.32 -6.75 8.41
C THR A 84 -0.78 -6.41 7.02
N PRO A 85 0.40 -5.76 6.91
CA PRO A 85 1.00 -5.51 5.61
C PRO A 85 1.47 -6.82 4.98
N ILE A 86 1.61 -6.84 3.66
CA ILE A 86 2.27 -7.94 2.98
C ILE A 86 3.78 -7.86 3.15
N PHE A 87 4.44 -9.01 3.06
CA PHE A 87 5.90 -9.08 3.04
C PHE A 87 6.45 -8.78 1.63
N PRO A 88 7.50 -7.95 1.50
CA PRO A 88 8.10 -7.17 2.58
C PRO A 88 7.25 -5.93 2.93
N ALA A 89 7.29 -5.50 4.19
CA ALA A 89 6.55 -4.34 4.69
C ALA A 89 7.18 -3.01 4.22
N ASN A 90 7.24 -2.85 2.90
CA ASN A 90 7.77 -1.72 2.15
C ASN A 90 6.65 -1.11 1.30
N SER A 91 6.82 0.15 0.92
CA SER A 91 5.79 0.95 0.24
C SER A 91 5.30 0.35 -1.07
N TYR A 92 6.11 0.22 -2.13
CA TYR A 92 5.63 -0.27 -3.44
C TYR A 92 4.93 -1.64 -3.39
N PRO A 93 5.47 -2.65 -2.67
CA PRO A 93 4.76 -3.90 -2.49
C PRO A 93 3.36 -3.72 -1.89
N ASN A 94 3.24 -2.92 -0.82
CA ASN A 94 1.96 -2.75 -0.12
C ASN A 94 1.00 -1.80 -0.85
N LEU A 95 1.49 -0.70 -1.42
CA LEU A 95 0.70 0.22 -2.26
C LEU A 95 0.02 -0.52 -3.40
N TYR A 96 0.76 -1.38 -4.11
CA TYR A 96 0.19 -2.13 -5.23
C TYR A 96 -0.65 -3.31 -4.77
N THR A 97 -0.33 -3.96 -3.64
CA THR A 97 -1.22 -4.95 -3.00
C THR A 97 -2.58 -4.33 -2.65
N ILE A 98 -2.61 -3.16 -2.02
CA ILE A 98 -3.85 -2.46 -1.65
C ILE A 98 -4.70 -2.17 -2.89
N MET A 99 -4.05 -1.81 -4.00
CA MET A 99 -4.75 -1.37 -5.21
C MET A 99 -5.10 -2.50 -6.18
N THR A 100 -4.54 -3.70 -6.00
CA THR A 100 -4.79 -4.85 -6.89
C THR A 100 -5.45 -6.02 -6.17
N GLY A 101 -5.35 -6.09 -4.85
CA GLY A 101 -5.76 -7.27 -4.06
C GLY A 101 -4.86 -8.49 -4.25
N LEU A 102 -3.69 -8.33 -4.86
CA LEU A 102 -2.76 -9.41 -5.19
C LEU A 102 -1.53 -9.39 -4.29
N TYR A 103 -0.83 -10.52 -4.21
CA TYR A 103 0.48 -10.60 -3.56
C TYR A 103 1.60 -10.04 -4.45
N PRO A 104 2.74 -9.61 -3.86
CA PRO A 104 3.92 -9.14 -4.59
C PRO A 104 4.41 -10.03 -5.73
N GLU A 105 4.41 -11.34 -5.52
CA GLU A 105 4.78 -12.32 -6.54
C GLU A 105 3.85 -12.34 -7.76
N SER A 106 2.61 -11.84 -7.60
CA SER A 106 1.61 -11.77 -8.67
C SER A 106 1.56 -10.40 -9.33
N HIS A 107 1.70 -9.32 -8.55
CA HIS A 107 1.58 -7.95 -9.07
C HIS A 107 2.91 -7.32 -9.49
N GLY A 108 4.04 -7.98 -9.27
CA GLY A 108 5.36 -7.59 -9.79
C GLY A 108 6.21 -6.74 -8.85
N PHE A 109 5.61 -5.85 -8.04
CA PHE A 109 6.35 -5.09 -7.02
C PHE A 109 6.75 -5.93 -5.79
N VAL A 110 7.94 -6.53 -5.84
CA VAL A 110 8.51 -7.30 -4.72
C VAL A 110 9.38 -6.48 -3.77
N GLN A 111 9.78 -5.26 -4.16
CA GLN A 111 10.56 -4.32 -3.34
C GLN A 111 10.46 -2.88 -3.87
N ASN A 112 10.83 -1.87 -3.08
CA ASN A 112 10.93 -0.46 -3.48
C ASN A 112 12.04 -0.20 -4.52
N MET A 113 13.03 -1.07 -4.62
CA MET A 113 14.03 -1.07 -5.69
C MET A 113 14.16 -2.50 -6.20
N MET A 114 14.15 -2.69 -7.52
CA MET A 114 14.15 -4.02 -8.14
C MET A 114 15.07 -4.06 -9.35
N TYR A 115 15.53 -5.26 -9.70
CA TYR A 115 16.21 -5.53 -10.96
C TYR A 115 15.47 -6.64 -11.67
N ASP A 116 15.15 -6.43 -12.95
CA ASP A 116 14.53 -7.44 -13.80
C ASP A 116 15.56 -7.94 -14.82
N SER A 117 15.92 -9.22 -14.71
CA SER A 117 16.87 -9.87 -15.61
C SER A 117 16.36 -10.09 -17.04
N HIS A 118 15.03 -10.14 -17.24
CA HIS A 118 14.41 -10.27 -18.55
C HIS A 118 14.57 -8.99 -19.37
N PHE A 119 14.31 -7.83 -18.75
CA PHE A 119 14.47 -6.52 -19.38
C PHE A 119 15.88 -5.93 -19.24
N GLY A 120 16.66 -6.43 -18.28
CA GLY A 120 17.95 -5.86 -17.93
C GLY A 120 17.85 -4.47 -17.30
N ASP A 121 16.75 -4.17 -16.62
CA ASP A 121 16.40 -2.83 -16.13
C ASP A 121 16.28 -2.77 -14.59
N PHE A 122 16.41 -1.56 -14.05
CA PHE A 122 16.27 -1.27 -12.63
C PHE A 122 15.06 -0.39 -12.35
N PHE A 123 14.15 -0.92 -11.53
CA PHE A 123 13.15 -0.10 -10.87
C PHE A 123 13.82 0.64 -9.71
N LEU A 124 13.89 1.96 -9.80
CA LEU A 124 14.29 2.82 -8.71
C LEU A 124 13.06 3.61 -8.30
N MET A 125 12.66 3.50 -7.04
CA MET A 125 11.51 4.20 -6.47
C MET A 125 11.43 5.68 -6.91
N GLY A 126 10.20 6.13 -7.13
CA GLY A 126 9.84 7.50 -7.43
C GLY A 126 10.53 8.50 -6.48
N PRO A 127 10.85 9.71 -6.96
CA PRO A 127 10.46 10.30 -8.23
C PRO A 127 11.42 10.01 -9.40
N ASN A 128 12.14 8.89 -9.39
CA ASN A 128 13.02 8.51 -10.51
C ASN A 128 12.22 8.22 -11.80
N ASP A 129 12.73 8.65 -12.95
CA ASP A 129 12.09 8.43 -14.24
C ASP A 129 11.94 6.93 -14.59
N THR A 130 12.85 6.06 -14.12
CA THR A 130 12.73 4.60 -14.36
C THR A 130 11.52 3.99 -13.67
N ALA A 131 11.00 4.62 -12.59
CA ALA A 131 9.77 4.21 -11.95
C ALA A 131 8.55 4.30 -12.89
N SER A 132 8.63 5.09 -13.96
CA SER A 132 7.50 5.35 -14.85
C SER A 132 7.42 4.41 -16.06
N VAL A 133 8.28 3.39 -16.16
CA VAL A 133 8.29 2.44 -17.28
C VAL A 133 7.20 1.39 -17.10
N ALA A 134 6.31 1.25 -18.09
CA ALA A 134 5.08 0.45 -18.00
C ALA A 134 5.28 -1.03 -17.64
N HIS A 135 6.38 -1.66 -18.07
CA HIS A 135 6.61 -3.10 -17.81
C HIS A 135 6.66 -3.44 -16.32
N TRP A 136 7.03 -2.50 -15.44
CA TRP A 136 6.99 -2.68 -13.99
C TRP A 136 5.57 -2.77 -13.43
N TRP A 137 4.60 -2.16 -14.11
CA TRP A 137 3.24 -1.97 -13.63
C TRP A 137 2.23 -2.93 -14.28
N ASP A 138 2.50 -3.41 -15.50
CA ASP A 138 1.52 -4.14 -16.33
C ASP A 138 1.16 -5.55 -15.81
N SER A 139 1.95 -6.10 -14.88
CA SER A 139 1.71 -7.42 -14.25
C SER A 139 0.36 -7.52 -13.55
N ALA A 140 -0.19 -6.40 -13.06
CA ALA A 140 -1.53 -6.35 -12.46
C ALA A 140 -2.31 -5.12 -12.91
N GLU A 141 -3.64 -5.19 -12.77
CA GLU A 141 -4.52 -4.06 -13.03
C GLU A 141 -4.94 -3.41 -11.70
N PRO A 142 -4.48 -2.19 -11.41
CA PRO A 142 -4.85 -1.52 -10.17
C PRO A 142 -6.26 -0.91 -10.26
N LEU A 143 -6.83 -0.61 -9.10
CA LEU A 143 -8.21 -0.16 -8.94
C LEU A 143 -8.57 1.05 -9.81
N TRP A 144 -7.67 2.02 -9.94
CA TRP A 144 -7.94 3.21 -10.76
C TRP A 144 -8.01 2.88 -12.25
N ILE A 145 -7.21 1.93 -12.74
CA ILE A 145 -7.29 1.48 -14.13
C ILE A 145 -8.59 0.70 -14.37
N THR A 146 -8.98 -0.15 -13.41
CA THR A 146 -10.28 -0.84 -13.45
C THR A 146 -11.43 0.17 -13.53
N ALA A 147 -11.39 1.24 -12.73
CA ALA A 147 -12.41 2.29 -12.71
C ALA A 147 -12.50 3.02 -14.07
N GLU A 148 -11.38 3.48 -14.62
CA GLU A 148 -11.30 4.15 -15.92
C GLU A 148 -11.82 3.27 -17.06
N LYS A 149 -11.46 1.98 -17.07
CA LYS A 149 -11.98 1.01 -18.05
C LYS A 149 -13.49 0.77 -17.96
N LYS A 150 -14.09 1.05 -16.80
CA LYS A 150 -15.54 0.99 -16.57
C LYS A 150 -16.25 2.33 -16.78
N GLY A 151 -15.54 3.33 -17.32
CA GLY A 151 -16.10 4.65 -17.60
C GLY A 151 -16.25 5.53 -16.36
N LEU A 152 -15.66 5.14 -15.22
CA LEU A 152 -15.55 5.97 -14.03
C LEU A 152 -14.28 6.80 -14.10
N ARG A 153 -14.31 8.03 -13.61
CA ARG A 153 -13.14 8.92 -13.65
C ARG A 153 -12.40 8.90 -12.32
N SER A 154 -11.08 8.93 -12.37
CA SER A 154 -10.20 8.85 -11.21
C SER A 154 -9.23 10.03 -11.09
N ALA A 155 -9.00 10.51 -9.87
CA ALA A 155 -8.04 11.57 -9.55
C ALA A 155 -7.04 11.09 -8.51
N LEU A 156 -5.76 11.08 -8.87
CA LEU A 156 -4.67 10.62 -8.03
C LEU A 156 -3.76 11.80 -7.68
N TYR A 157 -3.53 12.00 -6.38
CA TYR A 157 -2.67 13.05 -5.84
C TYR A 157 -1.45 12.43 -5.15
N TRP A 158 -0.28 12.67 -5.75
CA TRP A 158 1.05 12.18 -5.34
C TRP A 158 1.21 10.67 -5.23
N TRP A 159 0.22 9.91 -5.72
CA TRP A 159 0.29 8.47 -5.84
C TRP A 159 1.25 8.09 -6.97
N ASP A 160 2.42 7.55 -6.63
CA ASP A 160 3.36 7.11 -7.67
C ASP A 160 2.77 5.94 -8.46
N GLY A 161 2.82 6.05 -9.79
CA GLY A 161 2.07 5.20 -10.71
C GLY A 161 0.95 5.94 -11.45
N CYS A 162 0.47 7.09 -10.93
CA CYS A 162 -0.54 7.88 -11.65
C CYS A 162 -0.02 8.42 -12.99
N GLN A 163 1.28 8.63 -13.08
CA GLN A 163 1.98 9.11 -14.27
C GLN A 163 2.28 8.00 -15.28
N VAL A 164 1.90 6.75 -15.01
CA VAL A 164 2.21 5.60 -15.85
C VAL A 164 0.99 5.23 -16.67
N GLU A 165 1.23 4.92 -17.94
CA GLU A 165 0.21 4.27 -18.76
C GLU A 165 0.25 2.78 -18.46
N ILE A 166 -0.80 2.27 -17.83
CA ILE A 166 -0.90 0.87 -17.43
C ILE A 166 -1.96 0.25 -18.30
N ARG A 167 -1.57 -0.75 -19.11
CA ARG A 167 -2.48 -1.42 -20.05
C ARG A 167 -3.24 -0.45 -20.98
N GLY A 168 -2.54 0.59 -21.45
CA GLY A 168 -3.06 1.60 -22.36
C GLY A 168 -4.00 2.64 -21.72
N VAL A 169 -4.08 2.69 -20.39
CA VAL A 169 -4.99 3.57 -19.65
C VAL A 169 -4.22 4.39 -18.61
N ARG A 170 -4.70 5.62 -18.37
CA ARG A 170 -4.19 6.54 -17.35
C ARG A 170 -5.37 7.05 -16.52
N PRO A 171 -5.16 7.45 -15.25
CA PRO A 171 -6.18 8.15 -14.50
C PRO A 171 -6.53 9.47 -15.18
N THR A 172 -7.80 9.89 -15.04
CA THR A 172 -8.32 11.16 -15.54
C THR A 172 -7.50 12.35 -15.03
N PHE A 173 -7.10 12.33 -13.76
CA PHE A 173 -6.24 13.35 -13.16
C PHE A 173 -5.06 12.72 -12.41
N CYS A 174 -3.87 13.30 -12.58
CA CYS A 174 -2.66 12.88 -11.90
C CYS A 174 -1.82 14.09 -11.50
N ARG A 175 -1.66 14.30 -10.19
CA ARG A 175 -0.63 15.19 -9.62
C ARG A 175 0.55 14.32 -9.24
N LYS A 176 1.63 14.37 -10.01
CA LYS A 176 2.80 13.49 -9.84
C LYS A 176 3.41 13.60 -8.44
N TYR A 177 3.95 12.48 -7.97
CA TYR A 177 4.68 12.40 -6.71
C TYR A 177 5.84 13.41 -6.62
N LYS A 178 6.06 13.93 -5.41
CA LYS A 178 7.19 14.78 -5.03
C LYS A 178 7.69 14.28 -3.69
N TYR A 179 9.00 14.20 -3.52
CA TYR A 179 9.61 13.73 -2.27
C TYR A 179 9.47 14.78 -1.16
N VAL A 180 9.03 14.36 0.04
CA VAL A 180 8.92 15.26 1.21
C VAL A 180 10.28 15.79 1.67
N GLY A 181 10.29 17.02 2.18
CA GLY A 181 11.49 17.73 2.63
C GLY A 181 11.74 18.97 1.80
N ASN A 182 13.00 19.23 1.42
CA ASN A 182 13.36 20.44 0.68
C ASN A 182 12.66 20.54 -0.69
N ALA A 183 12.37 19.39 -1.33
CA ALA A 183 11.67 19.35 -2.61
C ALA A 183 10.16 19.62 -2.48
N TRP A 184 9.59 19.49 -1.28
CA TRP A 184 8.17 19.70 -1.03
C TRP A 184 7.89 20.26 0.38
N PRO A 185 8.24 21.54 0.63
CA PRO A 185 8.09 22.15 1.95
C PRO A 185 6.64 22.42 2.36
N ASN A 186 5.73 22.56 1.39
CA ASN A 186 4.32 22.95 1.60
C ASN A 186 3.36 21.76 1.53
N VAL A 187 3.82 20.54 1.85
CA VAL A 187 3.03 19.30 1.73
C VAL A 187 1.67 19.37 2.44
N ILE A 188 1.59 20.02 3.60
CA ILE A 188 0.33 20.16 4.36
C ILE A 188 -0.66 21.05 3.61
N ASP A 189 -0.23 22.23 3.16
CA ASP A 189 -1.08 23.18 2.43
C ASP A 189 -1.53 22.59 1.08
N ASP A 190 -0.61 21.93 0.38
CA ASP A 190 -0.89 21.22 -0.87
C ASP A 190 -1.93 20.10 -0.63
N THR A 191 -1.78 19.32 0.45
CA THR A 191 -2.73 18.24 0.79
C THR A 191 -4.11 18.80 1.13
N GLN A 192 -4.18 19.93 1.84
CA GLN A 192 -5.43 20.63 2.11
C GLN A 192 -6.10 21.10 0.80
N GLU A 193 -5.34 21.73 -0.10
CA GLU A 193 -5.82 22.16 -1.42
C GLU A 193 -6.36 20.97 -2.24
N ALA A 194 -5.61 19.88 -2.29
CA ALA A 194 -6.00 18.65 -3.00
C ALA A 194 -7.27 18.03 -2.41
N LEU A 195 -7.40 17.99 -1.08
CA LEU A 195 -8.58 17.48 -0.39
C LEU A 195 -9.83 18.31 -0.74
N LEU A 196 -9.76 19.63 -0.64
CA LEU A 196 -10.90 20.50 -0.96
C LEU A 196 -11.29 20.40 -2.44
N THR A 197 -10.29 20.34 -3.32
CA THR A 197 -10.50 20.13 -4.76
C THR A 197 -11.15 18.79 -5.05
N ALA A 198 -10.67 17.71 -4.40
CA ALA A 198 -11.23 16.38 -4.53
C ALA A 198 -12.71 16.35 -4.09
N LEU A 199 -13.05 16.95 -2.96
CA LEU A 199 -14.44 17.02 -2.50
C LEU A 199 -15.33 17.77 -3.48
N GLN A 200 -14.84 18.86 -4.09
CA GLN A 200 -15.58 19.57 -5.13
C GLN A 200 -15.81 18.70 -6.39
N LEU A 201 -14.79 17.97 -6.84
CA LEU A 201 -14.91 17.08 -8.00
C LEU A 201 -15.87 15.92 -7.75
N LEU A 202 -15.85 15.36 -6.53
CA LEU A 202 -16.78 14.34 -6.08
C LEU A 202 -18.20 14.91 -5.99
N GLU A 203 -18.37 16.12 -5.45
CA GLU A 203 -19.67 16.81 -5.37
C GLU A 203 -20.31 17.03 -6.74
N ASN A 204 -19.51 17.46 -7.72
CA ASN A 204 -19.95 17.76 -9.09
C ASN A 204 -20.12 16.54 -10.00
N ASP A 205 -19.94 15.31 -9.49
CA ASP A 205 -19.94 14.08 -10.29
C ASP A 205 -18.85 14.02 -11.39
N GLU A 206 -17.81 14.85 -11.26
CA GLU A 206 -16.71 14.90 -12.23
C GLU A 206 -15.72 13.75 -12.04
N ILE A 207 -15.59 13.23 -10.82
CA ILE A 207 -14.72 12.11 -10.43
C ILE A 207 -15.52 11.14 -9.53
N GLN A 208 -15.21 9.85 -9.62
CA GLN A 208 -15.79 8.82 -8.73
C GLN A 208 -14.74 8.18 -7.80
N LEU A 209 -13.46 8.17 -8.19
CA LEU A 209 -12.39 7.63 -7.36
C LEU A 209 -11.30 8.68 -7.12
N VAL A 210 -11.09 9.05 -5.86
CA VAL A 210 -9.97 9.90 -5.45
C VAL A 210 -9.00 9.08 -4.61
N GLN A 211 -7.70 9.23 -4.88
CA GLN A 211 -6.62 8.72 -4.03
C GLN A 211 -5.66 9.84 -3.68
N ILE A 212 -5.40 10.04 -2.40
CA ILE A 212 -4.44 11.01 -1.87
C ILE A 212 -3.37 10.26 -1.09
N TYR A 213 -2.11 10.40 -1.49
CA TYR A 213 -0.95 9.85 -0.79
C TYR A 213 -0.31 10.91 0.12
N TYR A 214 -0.06 10.55 1.39
CA TYR A 214 0.52 11.43 2.41
C TYR A 214 1.75 10.77 3.08
N GLU A 215 2.94 11.17 2.64
CA GLU A 215 4.25 10.69 3.12
C GLU A 215 4.76 11.24 4.49
N PRO A 216 4.39 12.46 4.97
CA PRO A 216 5.10 13.08 6.09
C PRO A 216 5.22 12.28 7.40
N VAL A 217 4.31 11.34 7.67
CA VAL A 217 4.37 10.45 8.85
C VAL A 217 5.56 9.50 8.75
N ASP A 218 5.68 8.79 7.62
CA ASP A 218 6.81 7.90 7.33
C ASP A 218 8.14 8.66 7.30
N PHE A 219 8.22 9.76 6.54
CA PHE A 219 9.41 10.60 6.45
C PHE A 219 9.92 11.04 7.83
N SER A 220 9.01 11.50 8.70
CA SER A 220 9.35 11.93 10.06
C SER A 220 9.73 10.74 10.95
N GLY A 221 9.07 9.59 10.76
CA GLY A 221 9.39 8.33 11.43
C GLY A 221 10.79 7.83 11.10
N HIS A 222 11.20 7.85 9.83
CA HIS A 222 12.54 7.49 9.40
C HIS A 222 13.61 8.45 9.95
N LYS A 223 13.37 9.76 9.88
CA LYS A 223 14.36 10.76 10.25
C LYS A 223 14.57 10.89 11.77
N HIS A 224 13.50 10.75 12.55
CA HIS A 224 13.51 11.04 13.99
C HIS A 224 13.16 9.83 14.87
N GLY A 225 12.69 8.74 14.27
CA GLY A 225 12.26 7.53 14.96
C GLY A 225 10.75 7.50 15.23
N PRO A 226 10.17 6.30 15.44
CA PRO A 226 8.72 6.09 15.51
C PRO A 226 8.06 6.70 16.75
N ASN A 227 8.80 7.16 17.75
CA ASN A 227 8.26 7.72 19.01
C ASN A 227 8.57 9.22 19.19
N SER A 228 9.16 9.85 18.17
CA SER A 228 9.64 11.24 18.20
C SER A 228 8.51 12.27 18.26
N VAL A 229 8.84 13.50 18.66
CA VAL A 229 7.91 14.62 18.71
C VAL A 229 7.52 15.06 17.30
N GLU A 230 8.48 14.99 16.37
CA GLU A 230 8.33 15.31 14.96
C GLU A 230 7.35 14.36 14.26
N ARG A 231 7.48 13.05 14.47
CA ARG A 231 6.51 12.07 13.95
C ARG A 231 5.13 12.30 14.56
N LYS A 232 5.03 12.53 15.87
CA LYS A 232 3.74 12.84 16.52
C LYS A 232 3.10 14.10 15.94
N LYS A 233 3.90 15.12 15.61
CA LYS A 233 3.41 16.32 14.92
C LYS A 233 2.87 15.97 13.52
N ALA A 234 3.59 15.18 12.73
CA ALA A 234 3.13 14.77 11.40
C ALA A 234 1.78 14.01 11.45
N VAL A 235 1.55 13.20 12.49
CA VAL A 235 0.26 12.53 12.74
C VAL A 235 -0.84 13.53 13.10
N LYS A 236 -0.54 14.56 13.91
CA LYS A 236 -1.49 15.64 14.22
C LYS A 236 -1.86 16.49 13.00
N ASP A 237 -0.89 16.71 12.10
CA ASP A 237 -1.10 17.47 10.88
C ASP A 237 -2.11 16.74 9.96
N ILE A 238 -1.93 15.44 9.72
CA ILE A 238 -2.90 14.65 8.92
C ILE A 238 -4.23 14.44 9.64
N ASP A 239 -4.24 14.33 10.97
CA ASP A 239 -5.49 14.26 11.74
C ASP A 239 -6.35 15.51 11.54
N SER A 240 -5.73 16.69 11.54
CA SER A 240 -6.42 17.97 11.27
C SER A 240 -7.04 17.99 9.87
N LEU A 241 -6.36 17.43 8.88
CA LEU A 241 -6.87 17.31 7.51
C LEU A 241 -8.00 16.28 7.41
N ILE A 242 -7.94 15.19 8.17
CA ILE A 242 -9.02 14.18 8.25
C ILE A 242 -10.27 14.77 8.92
N ASP A 243 -10.12 15.58 9.97
CA ASP A 243 -11.26 16.28 10.57
C ASP A 243 -11.84 17.33 9.62
N LEU A 244 -10.99 18.08 8.92
CA LEU A 244 -11.40 19.02 7.88
C LEU A 244 -12.20 18.30 6.79
N ALA A 245 -11.71 17.16 6.29
CA ALA A 245 -12.39 16.35 5.28
C ALA A 245 -13.83 15.99 5.72
N GLN A 246 -13.97 15.46 6.94
CA GLN A 246 -15.28 15.10 7.49
C GLN A 246 -16.20 16.31 7.66
N THR A 247 -15.65 17.45 8.07
CA THR A 247 -16.40 18.71 8.26
C THR A 247 -16.88 19.27 6.93
N GLU A 248 -16.03 19.28 5.90
CA GLU A 248 -16.38 19.71 4.55
C GLU A 248 -17.37 18.75 3.87
N MET A 249 -17.21 17.44 4.08
CA MET A 249 -18.18 16.47 3.60
C MET A 249 -19.56 16.69 4.24
N ALA A 250 -19.62 17.03 5.54
CA ALA A 250 -20.86 17.35 6.22
C ALA A 250 -21.51 18.63 5.66
N SER A 251 -20.74 19.71 5.50
CA SER A 251 -21.25 21.00 5.02
C SER A 251 -21.76 20.93 3.58
N ARG A 252 -21.17 20.06 2.75
CA ARG A 252 -21.56 19.82 1.33
C ARG A 252 -22.62 18.72 1.16
N GLY A 253 -23.10 18.10 2.25
CA GLY A 253 -24.07 17.00 2.16
C GLY A 253 -23.54 15.73 1.49
N LEU A 254 -22.22 15.48 1.60
CA LEU A 254 -21.52 14.34 0.99
C LEU A 254 -21.43 13.10 1.88
N LEU A 255 -21.78 13.19 3.17
CA LEU A 255 -21.62 12.08 4.14
C LEU A 255 -22.33 10.78 3.70
N ASN A 256 -23.49 10.90 3.05
CA ASN A 256 -24.25 9.76 2.54
C ASN A 256 -24.06 9.54 1.04
N LYS A 257 -23.03 10.15 0.42
CA LYS A 257 -22.75 10.10 -1.03
C LYS A 257 -21.35 9.62 -1.35
N VAL A 258 -20.39 9.88 -0.46
CA VAL A 258 -18.97 9.55 -0.63
C VAL A 258 -18.52 8.66 0.52
N ASN A 259 -17.92 7.52 0.18
CA ASN A 259 -17.20 6.70 1.15
C ASN A 259 -15.80 7.30 1.36
N MET A 260 -15.40 7.52 2.61
CA MET A 260 -14.05 7.95 2.98
C MET A 260 -13.29 6.79 3.62
N VAL A 261 -12.13 6.46 3.08
CA VAL A 261 -11.25 5.40 3.59
C VAL A 261 -9.90 6.01 3.93
N VAL A 262 -9.42 5.76 5.15
CA VAL A 262 -8.07 6.14 5.60
C VAL A 262 -7.32 4.88 5.99
N LEU A 263 -6.14 4.66 5.40
CA LEU A 263 -5.32 3.46 5.66
C LEU A 263 -3.82 3.77 5.57
N SER A 264 -3.00 2.77 5.89
CA SER A 264 -1.54 2.79 5.76
C SER A 264 -1.08 1.56 4.99
N ASP A 265 0.08 1.68 4.35
CA ASP A 265 0.78 0.61 3.64
C ASP A 265 1.62 -0.26 4.60
N HIS A 266 2.24 0.34 5.60
CA HIS A 266 2.98 -0.37 6.66
C HIS A 266 3.04 0.40 7.99
N GLY A 267 3.77 -0.17 8.96
CA GLY A 267 4.12 0.49 10.21
C GLY A 267 5.57 0.94 10.23
N MET A 268 6.09 1.24 11.44
CA MET A 268 7.47 1.68 11.64
C MET A 268 8.05 1.10 12.94
N THR A 269 9.34 0.78 12.94
CA THR A 269 10.05 0.31 14.13
C THR A 269 11.30 1.13 14.40
N SER A 270 11.75 1.10 15.66
CA SER A 270 12.98 1.80 16.05
C SER A 270 14.18 1.04 15.52
N THR A 271 15.18 1.80 15.04
CA THR A 271 16.49 1.25 14.70
C THR A 271 17.60 1.76 15.61
N ASP A 272 17.26 2.22 16.81
CA ASP A 272 18.27 2.53 17.82
C ASP A 272 19.10 1.28 18.15
N SER A 273 20.38 1.48 18.45
CA SER A 273 21.39 0.42 18.64
C SER A 273 21.09 -0.58 19.77
N ARG A 274 19.96 -0.42 20.47
CA ARG A 274 19.50 -1.34 21.51
C ARG A 274 18.76 -2.50 20.85
N GLY A 275 19.54 -3.51 20.45
CA GLY A 275 19.01 -4.81 20.00
C GLY A 275 19.00 -5.02 18.50
N LEU A 276 19.48 -4.07 17.69
CA LEU A 276 19.75 -4.30 16.28
C LEU A 276 21.18 -4.75 16.03
N SER A 277 21.32 -5.85 15.30
CA SER A 277 22.59 -6.28 14.71
C SER A 277 22.68 -5.76 13.29
N VAL A 278 23.65 -4.89 13.01
CA VAL A 278 23.94 -4.46 11.64
C VAL A 278 24.81 -5.52 10.99
N ILE A 279 24.25 -6.19 9.98
CA ILE A 279 24.97 -7.20 9.20
C ILE A 279 25.66 -6.51 8.03
N ASN A 280 26.98 -6.40 8.09
CA ASN A 280 27.77 -5.88 6.99
C ASN A 280 28.09 -7.02 6.00
N LEU A 281 27.33 -7.10 4.92
CA LEU A 281 27.50 -8.15 3.92
C LEU A 281 28.91 -8.15 3.30
N ASN A 282 29.58 -6.99 3.18
CA ASN A 282 30.95 -6.92 2.66
C ASN A 282 31.97 -7.69 3.53
N GLN A 283 31.64 -7.96 4.79
CA GLN A 283 32.48 -8.75 5.70
C GLN A 283 32.16 -10.25 5.65
N LEU A 284 31.02 -10.63 5.08
CA LEU A 284 30.56 -12.02 5.01
C LEU A 284 30.81 -12.63 3.64
N ILE A 285 30.43 -11.92 2.58
CA ILE A 285 30.51 -12.40 1.19
C ILE A 285 31.56 -11.62 0.41
N ASP A 286 32.22 -12.31 -0.54
CA ASP A 286 33.09 -11.65 -1.50
C ASP A 286 32.24 -10.85 -2.50
N ILE A 287 32.34 -9.53 -2.47
CA ILE A 287 31.57 -8.66 -3.35
C ILE A 287 31.85 -8.92 -4.83
N ALA A 288 33.02 -9.49 -5.18
CA ALA A 288 33.33 -9.88 -6.55
C ALA A 288 32.45 -11.03 -7.06
N ASP A 289 31.81 -11.77 -6.15
CA ASP A 289 30.85 -12.82 -6.50
C ASP A 289 29.42 -12.30 -6.70
N ILE A 290 29.14 -11.04 -6.35
CA ILE A 290 27.81 -10.44 -6.44
C ILE A 290 27.74 -9.50 -7.65
N ARG A 291 26.79 -9.77 -8.55
CA ARG A 291 26.52 -8.91 -9.70
C ARG A 291 25.75 -7.67 -9.29
N TYR A 292 24.64 -7.85 -8.57
CA TYR A 292 23.84 -6.75 -8.03
C TYR A 292 23.44 -7.02 -6.58
N MET A 293 23.50 -5.98 -5.77
CA MET A 293 22.80 -5.90 -4.49
C MET A 293 21.78 -4.78 -4.63
N VAL A 294 20.51 -5.12 -4.51
CA VAL A 294 19.41 -4.17 -4.68
C VAL A 294 18.75 -3.96 -3.32
N TYR A 295 18.62 -2.68 -2.95
CA TYR A 295 18.06 -2.23 -1.68
C TYR A 295 18.90 -2.65 -0.45
N TYR A 296 18.54 -2.12 0.73
CA TYR A 296 19.22 -2.37 2.00
C TYR A 296 18.26 -2.18 3.18
N GLY A 297 18.68 -2.59 4.38
CA GLY A 297 17.89 -2.47 5.59
C GLY A 297 17.32 -3.81 6.03
N ALA A 298 16.02 -3.88 6.32
CA ALA A 298 15.37 -5.09 6.83
C ALA A 298 15.32 -6.23 5.80
N THR A 299 15.30 -5.90 4.51
CA THR A 299 15.37 -6.86 3.41
C THR A 299 16.30 -6.32 2.32
N SER A 300 17.05 -7.22 1.67
CA SER A 300 17.92 -6.89 0.54
C SER A 300 17.93 -8.04 -0.44
N MET A 301 18.04 -7.74 -1.74
CA MET A 301 18.07 -8.72 -2.80
C MET A 301 19.48 -8.82 -3.37
N LEU A 302 20.05 -10.03 -3.36
CA LEU A 302 21.37 -10.31 -3.90
C LEU A 302 21.23 -11.13 -5.18
N LEU A 303 21.84 -10.66 -6.26
CA LEU A 303 22.02 -11.42 -7.49
C LEU A 303 23.51 -11.78 -7.65
N PRO A 304 23.92 -13.01 -7.32
CA PRO A 304 25.27 -13.49 -7.57
C PRO A 304 25.58 -13.64 -9.06
N TYR A 305 26.86 -13.61 -9.43
CA TYR A 305 27.31 -14.07 -10.75
C TYR A 305 27.03 -15.57 -10.93
N GLU A 306 27.02 -16.01 -12.20
CA GLU A 306 26.84 -17.43 -12.54
C GLU A 306 27.85 -18.32 -11.80
N GLY A 307 27.36 -19.44 -11.25
CA GLY A 307 28.17 -20.37 -10.45
C GLY A 307 28.49 -19.91 -9.03
N LYS A 308 28.06 -18.71 -8.60
CA LYS A 308 28.34 -18.18 -7.24
C LYS A 308 27.18 -18.30 -6.25
N LEU A 309 25.98 -18.66 -6.72
CA LEU A 309 24.77 -18.73 -5.90
C LEU A 309 24.93 -19.63 -4.67
N GLU A 310 25.35 -20.87 -4.86
CA GLU A 310 25.49 -21.83 -3.74
C GLU A 310 26.52 -21.39 -2.70
N LYS A 311 27.61 -20.74 -3.15
CA LYS A 311 28.63 -20.17 -2.26
C LYS A 311 28.02 -19.06 -1.40
N ALA A 312 27.31 -18.11 -2.03
CA ALA A 312 26.68 -16.99 -1.33
C ALA A 312 25.63 -17.48 -0.32
N VAL A 313 24.73 -18.39 -0.74
CA VAL A 313 23.69 -18.95 0.15
C VAL A 313 24.30 -19.67 1.35
N ARG A 314 25.33 -20.50 1.15
CA ARG A 314 25.98 -21.22 2.24
C ARG A 314 26.60 -20.29 3.27
N ILE A 315 27.28 -19.23 2.82
CA ILE A 315 27.89 -18.24 3.71
C ILE A 315 26.81 -17.54 4.53
N LEU A 316 25.73 -17.08 3.88
CA LEU A 316 24.67 -16.35 4.57
C LEU A 316 23.94 -17.22 5.59
N GLN A 317 23.60 -18.47 5.26
CA GLN A 317 22.94 -19.41 6.17
C GLN A 317 23.76 -19.75 7.44
N GLN A 318 25.08 -19.53 7.41
CA GLN A 318 25.97 -19.81 8.54
C GLN A 318 26.22 -18.59 9.43
N ASN A 319 25.94 -17.38 8.93
CA ASN A 319 26.38 -16.13 9.56
C ASN A 319 25.25 -15.12 9.81
N VAL A 320 24.03 -15.39 9.31
CA VAL A 320 22.81 -14.58 9.45
C VAL A 320 21.71 -15.45 10.04
#